data_AF-J3NK67-F1
#
_entry.id   AF-J3NK67-F1
#
_cell.length_a   1.000
_cell.length_b   1.000
_cell.length_c   1.000
_cell.angle_alpha   90.00
_cell.angle_beta   90.00
_cell.angle_gamma   90.00
#
_symmetry.space_group_name_H-M   'P 1'
#
loop_
_entity.id
_entity.type
_entity.pdbx_description
1 polymer ?
#
loop_
_entity_poly.entity_id
_entity_poly.type
_entity_poly.pdbx_seq_one_letter_code
_entity_poly.pdbx_strand_id
1 'polypeptide(L)'
;MMDPNSAQTEASLQSYRDYAEAVLDQYGSRLSQRRIKAARKLMALCDGCTTPNTKQGSQGIPPQTTLEAEHLSDELTLAVKKLSSKTPRRSLKAYCSEKLLRKPTCGAGQPSTATLPLLAPSPPPRLPLAPPGEGGSGAPDGGDLHPVQTSSAGLHCGMWALLGSLEAQLPRVAASASAPPTAGELRGLFKRLASTRNNFYADDIDAVLREWGASRGLSLSLGVVVEGAPGGEGGLSYQMRDAADATIWIHNDNAETIRGAQYSHYSAMA
;
A
#
# COMPACT_ATOMS: atom_id res chain seq x y z
N MET A 1 38.28 -12.22 -24.42
CA MET A 1 38.68 -12.48 -23.02
C MET A 1 38.28 -11.23 -22.25
N MET A 2 37.21 -11.28 -21.44
CA MET A 2 36.74 -10.08 -20.74
C MET A 2 37.72 -9.71 -19.63
N ASP A 3 37.99 -8.42 -19.50
CA ASP A 3 38.82 -7.89 -18.41
C ASP A 3 38.14 -8.21 -17.08
N PRO A 4 38.84 -8.85 -16.11
CA PRO A 4 38.27 -9.20 -14.81
C PRO A 4 37.74 -7.97 -14.05
N ASN A 5 38.30 -6.79 -14.30
CA ASN A 5 37.82 -5.52 -13.74
C ASN A 5 36.46 -5.08 -14.32
N SER A 6 36.12 -5.48 -15.55
CA SER A 6 34.83 -5.14 -16.18
C SER A 6 33.69 -5.93 -15.52
N ALA A 7 33.89 -7.24 -15.34
CA ALA A 7 32.90 -8.12 -14.72
C ALA A 7 32.61 -7.73 -13.26
N GLN A 8 33.63 -7.31 -12.51
CA GLN A 8 33.47 -6.83 -11.15
C GLN A 8 32.68 -5.50 -11.09
N THR A 9 32.92 -4.60 -12.05
CA THR A 9 32.20 -3.32 -12.14
C THR A 9 30.73 -3.52 -12.50
N GLU A 10 30.43 -4.42 -13.43
CA GLU A 10 29.06 -4.78 -13.81
C GLU A 10 28.29 -5.39 -12.62
N ALA A 11 28.92 -6.30 -11.87
CA ALA A 11 28.31 -6.89 -10.67
C ALA A 11 28.02 -5.84 -9.58
N SER A 12 28.91 -4.86 -9.40
CA SER A 12 28.69 -3.74 -8.48
C SER A 12 27.52 -2.85 -8.92
N LEU A 13 27.44 -2.50 -10.20
CA LEU A 13 26.33 -1.70 -10.73
C LEU A 13 24.99 -2.42 -10.64
N GLN A 14 24.96 -3.74 -10.90
CA GLN A 14 23.76 -4.54 -10.70
C GLN A 14 23.34 -4.53 -9.23
N SER A 15 24.28 -4.67 -8.30
CA SER A 15 23.99 -4.61 -6.86
C SER A 15 23.39 -3.25 -6.44
N TYR A 16 23.86 -2.13 -7.02
CA TYR A 16 23.27 -0.81 -6.75
C TYR A 16 21.86 -0.65 -7.31
N ARG A 17 21.60 -1.24 -8.48
CA ARG A 17 20.27 -1.27 -9.09
C ARG A 17 19.28 -2.03 -8.22
N ASP A 18 19.63 -3.26 -7.85
CA ASP A 18 18.79 -4.13 -7.02
C ASP A 18 18.53 -3.48 -5.65
N TYR A 19 19.54 -2.80 -5.08
CA TYR A 19 19.38 -2.02 -3.86
C TYR A 19 18.39 -0.85 -4.02
N ALA A 20 18.50 -0.08 -5.10
CA ALA A 20 17.60 1.04 -5.36
C ALA A 20 16.14 0.59 -5.55
N GLU A 21 15.95 -0.52 -6.27
CA GLU A 21 14.65 -1.16 -6.48
C GLU A 21 14.05 -1.62 -5.15
N ALA A 22 14.79 -2.37 -4.34
CA ALA A 22 14.35 -2.82 -3.02
C ALA A 22 14.00 -1.66 -2.07
N VAL A 23 14.76 -0.55 -2.13
CA VAL A 23 14.49 0.64 -1.31
C VAL A 23 13.20 1.34 -1.75
N LEU A 24 12.91 1.39 -3.06
CA LEU A 24 11.66 1.97 -3.56
C LEU A 24 10.47 1.08 -3.23
N ASP A 25 10.59 -0.23 -3.36
CA ASP A 25 9.53 -1.17 -3.00
C ASP A 25 9.19 -1.13 -1.52
N GLN A 26 10.22 -1.14 -0.66
CA GLN A 26 10.02 -1.23 0.79
C GLN A 26 9.72 0.12 1.45
N TYR A 27 10.29 1.22 0.95
CA TYR A 27 10.25 2.53 1.60
C TYR A 27 9.76 3.66 0.70
N GLY A 28 9.37 3.39 -0.55
CA GLY A 28 8.97 4.41 -1.52
C GLY A 28 7.95 5.40 -0.97
N SER A 29 6.94 4.90 -0.25
CA SER A 29 5.90 5.71 0.40
C SER A 29 6.39 6.60 1.55
N ARG A 30 7.55 6.31 2.13
CA ARG A 30 8.14 7.01 3.28
C ARG A 30 9.32 7.91 2.90
N LEU A 31 9.79 7.81 1.66
CA LEU A 31 10.89 8.62 1.14
C LEU A 31 10.38 9.95 0.59
N SER A 32 11.20 11.00 0.68
CA SER A 32 10.86 12.27 0.04
C SER A 32 11.05 12.17 -1.48
N GLN A 33 10.35 13.00 -2.24
CA GLN A 33 10.46 13.07 -3.71
C GLN A 33 11.91 13.25 -4.20
N ARG A 34 12.74 14.00 -3.45
CA ARG A 34 14.18 14.11 -3.73
C ARG A 34 14.88 12.75 -3.70
N ARG A 35 14.53 11.89 -2.74
CA ARG A 35 15.12 10.55 -2.56
C ARG A 35 14.57 9.53 -3.56
N ILE A 36 13.29 9.62 -3.88
CA ILE A 36 12.68 8.83 -4.96
C ILE A 36 13.35 9.16 -6.30
N LYS A 37 13.59 10.45 -6.58
CA LYS A 37 14.32 10.89 -7.78
C LYS A 37 15.77 10.40 -7.78
N ALA A 38 16.44 10.37 -6.63
CA ALA A 38 17.79 9.83 -6.50
C ALA A 38 17.84 8.32 -6.77
N ALA A 39 16.90 7.54 -6.25
CA ALA A 39 16.79 6.10 -6.52
C ALA A 39 16.52 5.80 -8.00
N ARG A 40 15.57 6.53 -8.62
CA ARG A 40 15.31 6.40 -10.06
C ARG A 40 16.52 6.80 -10.91
N LYS A 41 17.26 7.83 -10.50
CA LYS A 41 18.50 8.24 -11.16
C LYS A 41 19.58 7.15 -11.05
N LEU A 42 19.71 6.50 -9.89
CA LEU A 42 20.63 5.39 -9.67
C LEU A 42 20.29 4.19 -10.58
N MET A 43 19.01 3.79 -10.64
CA MET A 43 18.57 2.72 -11.54
C MET A 43 18.87 3.04 -13.01
N ALA A 44 18.55 4.26 -13.46
CA ALA A 44 18.82 4.68 -14.84
C ALA A 44 20.32 4.73 -15.19
N LEU A 45 21.18 5.11 -14.23
CA LEU A 45 22.64 5.05 -14.39
C LEU A 45 23.13 3.61 -14.55
N CYS A 46 22.60 2.68 -13.75
CA CYS A 46 22.94 1.27 -13.84
C CYS A 46 22.44 0.62 -15.15
N ASP A 47 21.20 0.89 -15.55
CA ASP A 47 20.59 0.35 -16.79
C ASP A 47 21.35 0.81 -18.05
N GLY A 48 21.84 2.05 -18.06
CA GLY A 48 22.66 2.58 -19.14
C GLY A 48 24.04 1.92 -19.28
N CYS A 49 24.50 1.19 -18.26
CA CYS A 49 25.78 0.50 -18.25
C CYS A 49 25.67 -1.03 -18.38
N THR A 50 24.52 -1.62 -18.03
CA THR A 50 24.30 -3.07 -18.11
C THR A 50 23.57 -3.50 -19.39
N THR A 51 23.02 -2.56 -20.18
CA THR A 51 22.44 -2.87 -21.49
C THR A 51 23.48 -2.79 -22.61
N PRO A 52 23.77 -3.89 -23.33
CA PRO A 52 24.72 -3.89 -24.43
C PRO A 52 24.12 -3.13 -25.62
N ASN A 53 24.44 -1.85 -25.74
CA ASN A 53 23.98 -1.04 -26.85
C ASN A 53 24.75 -1.47 -28.11
N THR A 54 24.06 -2.09 -29.08
CA THR A 54 24.63 -2.74 -30.27
C THR A 54 25.41 -1.80 -31.22
N LYS A 55 25.45 -0.50 -30.91
CA LYS A 55 26.11 0.55 -31.70
C LYS A 55 27.31 1.19 -31.03
N GLN A 56 27.59 0.88 -29.77
CA GLN A 56 28.77 1.39 -29.06
C GLN A 56 29.75 0.23 -28.86
N GLY A 57 30.80 0.21 -29.69
CA GLY A 57 31.94 -0.68 -29.45
C GLY A 57 32.44 -0.49 -28.02
N SER A 58 32.96 -1.58 -27.43
CA SER A 58 33.44 -1.74 -26.05
C SER A 58 34.20 -0.53 -25.50
N GLN A 59 33.48 0.52 -25.12
CA GLN A 59 33.99 1.60 -24.29
C GLN A 59 33.70 1.16 -22.87
N GLY A 60 34.76 0.86 -22.12
CA GLY A 60 34.66 0.46 -20.73
C GLY A 60 33.84 1.46 -19.92
N ILE A 61 33.15 0.96 -18.90
CA ILE A 61 32.32 1.75 -17.99
C ILE A 61 33.16 2.92 -17.44
N PRO A 62 32.74 4.18 -17.60
CA PRO A 62 33.50 5.32 -17.12
C PRO A 62 33.62 5.26 -15.59
N PRO A 63 34.81 5.46 -14.99
CA PRO A 63 35.01 5.43 -13.53
C PRO A 63 34.18 6.48 -12.77
N GLN A 64 33.75 7.54 -13.46
CA GLN A 64 32.84 8.55 -12.91
C GLN A 64 31.43 7.99 -12.62
N THR A 65 30.99 6.98 -13.36
CA THR A 65 29.66 6.37 -13.21
C THR A 65 29.57 5.57 -11.92
N THR A 66 30.62 4.82 -11.58
CA THR A 66 30.70 4.05 -10.34
C THR A 66 30.71 4.98 -9.11
N LEU A 67 31.47 6.08 -9.17
CA LEU A 67 31.50 7.09 -8.11
C LEU A 67 30.14 7.79 -7.92
N GLU A 68 29.44 8.10 -9.01
CA GLU A 68 28.09 8.69 -8.93
C GLU A 68 27.06 7.70 -8.36
N ALA A 69 27.17 6.42 -8.73
CA ALA A 69 26.33 5.34 -8.20
C ALA A 69 26.56 5.13 -6.69
N GLU A 70 27.81 5.10 -6.25
CA GLU A 70 28.19 5.05 -4.83
C GLU A 70 27.58 6.19 -4.03
N HIS A 71 27.75 7.43 -4.50
CA HIS A 71 27.22 8.61 -3.80
C HIS A 71 25.69 8.59 -3.69
N LEU A 72 24.98 8.18 -4.75
CA LEU A 72 23.51 8.05 -4.72
C LEU A 72 23.07 6.92 -3.77
N SER A 73 23.78 5.80 -3.76
CA SER A 73 23.55 4.67 -2.86
C SER A 73 23.74 5.07 -1.38
N ASP A 74 24.78 5.83 -1.08
CA ASP A 74 25.04 6.37 0.27
C ASP A 74 23.95 7.34 0.72
N GLU A 75 23.46 8.20 -0.19
CA GLU A 75 22.32 9.08 0.07
C GLU A 75 21.08 8.26 0.48
N LEU A 76 20.79 7.18 -0.24
CA LEU A 76 19.64 6.31 0.03
C LEU A 76 19.82 5.54 1.34
N THR A 77 21.00 4.98 1.58
CA THR A 77 21.35 4.28 2.83
C THR A 77 21.15 5.18 4.05
N LEU A 78 21.58 6.43 3.97
CA LEU A 78 21.42 7.39 5.06
C LEU A 78 19.95 7.78 5.28
N ALA A 79 19.15 7.84 4.21
CA ALA A 79 17.71 8.08 4.29
C ALA A 79 16.97 6.90 4.94
N VAL A 80 17.28 5.67 4.54
CA VAL A 80 16.74 4.44 5.14
C VAL A 80 17.11 4.34 6.62
N LYS A 81 18.38 4.59 7.00
CA LYS A 81 18.80 4.63 8.42
C LYS A 81 18.02 5.68 9.24
N LYS A 82 17.74 6.85 8.66
CA LYS A 82 16.90 7.88 9.31
C LYS A 82 15.44 7.45 9.45
N LEU A 83 14.90 6.68 8.49
CA LEU A 83 13.55 6.14 8.58
C LEU A 83 13.47 5.02 9.62
N SER A 84 14.43 4.11 9.64
CA SER A 84 14.52 3.01 10.60
C SER A 84 14.73 3.50 12.04
N SER A 85 15.56 4.53 12.27
CA SER A 85 15.77 5.14 13.60
C SER A 85 14.59 6.00 14.09
N LYS A 86 13.68 6.42 13.21
CA LYS A 86 12.42 7.09 13.60
C LYS A 86 11.30 6.10 13.98
N THR A 87 11.45 4.82 13.63
CA THR A 87 10.43 3.79 13.84
C THR A 87 10.34 3.21 15.29
N PRO A 88 11.32 3.33 16.22
CA PRO A 88 11.15 2.81 17.59
C PRO A 88 10.47 3.77 18.58
N ARG A 89 10.23 5.04 18.23
CA ARG A 89 9.73 6.05 19.19
C ARG A 89 8.21 6.28 19.17
N ARG A 90 7.50 5.88 18.12
CA ARG A 90 6.03 6.02 18.08
C ARG A 90 5.29 4.80 18.67
N SER A 91 5.88 3.61 18.64
CA SER A 91 5.28 2.39 19.19
C SER A 91 5.36 2.31 20.73
N LEU A 92 6.42 2.83 21.36
CA LEU A 92 6.56 2.80 22.83
C LEU A 92 5.67 3.81 23.57
N LYS A 93 5.32 4.95 22.96
CA LYS A 93 4.37 5.91 23.55
C LYS A 93 2.92 5.41 23.52
N ALA A 94 2.56 4.64 22.50
CA ALA A 94 1.25 3.98 22.44
C ALA A 94 1.14 2.86 23.48
N TYR A 95 2.21 2.07 23.68
CA TYR A 95 2.20 0.94 24.62
C TYR A 95 2.23 1.35 26.11
N CYS A 96 2.92 2.45 26.47
CA CYS A 96 2.96 2.92 27.87
C CYS A 96 1.70 3.66 28.32
N SER A 97 0.86 4.17 27.41
CA SER A 97 -0.37 4.88 27.78
C SER A 97 -1.56 3.95 28.05
N GLU A 98 -1.50 2.70 27.57
CA GLU A 98 -2.61 1.74 27.68
C GLU A 98 -2.57 0.88 28.96
N LYS A 99 -1.40 0.76 29.61
CA LYS A 99 -1.21 -0.10 30.80
C LYS A 99 -1.31 0.59 32.16
N LEU A 100 -1.55 1.90 32.24
CA LEU A 100 -1.64 2.63 33.51
C LEU A 100 -3.07 2.97 33.97
N LEU A 101 -4.13 2.56 33.25
CA LEU A 101 -5.52 2.86 33.61
C LEU A 101 -6.39 1.66 34.01
N ARG A 102 -5.82 0.49 34.32
CA ARG A 102 -6.57 -0.61 34.94
C ARG A 102 -6.02 -0.91 36.33
N LYS A 103 -6.57 -0.20 37.33
CA LYS A 103 -6.50 -0.62 38.74
C LYS A 103 -7.36 -1.89 38.92
N PRO A 104 -6.88 -2.92 39.63
CA PRO A 104 -7.69 -4.08 40.00
C PRO A 104 -8.44 -3.81 41.31
N THR A 105 -9.75 -4.03 41.32
CA THR A 105 -10.54 -4.26 42.53
C THR A 105 -11.20 -5.63 42.41
N CYS A 106 -10.69 -6.62 43.15
CA CYS A 106 -11.36 -7.90 43.40
C CYS A 106 -11.61 -8.01 44.90
N GLY A 107 -12.88 -8.06 45.28
CA GLY A 107 -13.35 -8.44 46.60
C GLY A 107 -14.03 -9.81 46.54
N ALA A 108 -13.52 -10.71 47.38
CA ALA A 108 -14.19 -11.73 48.19
C ALA A 108 -15.42 -12.52 47.67
N GLY A 109 -15.27 -13.86 47.69
CA GLY A 109 -16.17 -14.74 48.47
C GLY A 109 -17.37 -15.39 47.76
N GLN A 110 -17.27 -16.69 47.51
CA GLN A 110 -18.40 -17.64 47.39
C GLN A 110 -18.58 -18.39 48.72
N PRO A 111 -19.79 -18.90 49.06
CA PRO A 111 -20.12 -20.32 48.78
C PRO A 111 -21.62 -20.66 48.53
N SER A 112 -21.86 -21.82 47.87
CA SER A 112 -22.95 -22.85 47.97
C SER A 112 -24.45 -22.42 48.09
N THR A 113 -25.51 -23.08 47.58
CA THR A 113 -25.82 -24.47 47.15
C THR A 113 -27.24 -24.53 46.51
N ALA A 114 -27.48 -25.53 45.63
CA ALA A 114 -28.69 -26.37 45.45
C ALA A 114 -29.91 -25.98 44.54
N THR A 115 -30.25 -26.97 43.68
CA THR A 115 -31.59 -27.46 43.24
C THR A 115 -32.18 -27.04 41.87
N LEU A 116 -32.40 -28.06 41.01
CA LEU A 116 -33.01 -28.14 39.66
C LEU A 116 -34.58 -28.25 39.72
N PRO A 117 -35.33 -28.48 38.61
CA PRO A 117 -35.27 -28.04 37.19
C PRO A 117 -36.64 -27.55 36.65
N LEU A 118 -36.71 -26.89 35.47
CA LEU A 118 -37.78 -27.18 34.47
C LEU A 118 -37.58 -26.48 33.11
N LEU A 119 -37.70 -27.31 32.06
CA LEU A 119 -38.22 -27.08 30.70
C LEU A 119 -37.62 -26.01 29.77
N ALA A 120 -37.01 -26.53 28.69
CA ALA A 120 -36.60 -25.85 27.47
C ALA A 120 -37.80 -25.39 26.59
N PRO A 121 -37.54 -24.45 25.68
CA PRO A 121 -37.85 -24.67 24.27
C PRO A 121 -36.60 -24.54 23.38
N SER A 122 -36.62 -25.32 22.31
CA SER A 122 -35.54 -25.66 21.38
C SER A 122 -34.92 -24.46 20.63
N PRO A 123 -33.61 -24.48 20.33
CA PRO A 123 -32.97 -23.55 19.41
C PRO A 123 -33.27 -23.92 17.93
N PRO A 124 -33.31 -22.94 17.01
CA PRO A 124 -33.44 -23.20 15.57
C PRO A 124 -32.21 -23.96 15.01
N PRO A 125 -32.34 -24.63 13.86
CA PRO A 125 -31.41 -25.67 13.41
C PRO A 125 -30.00 -25.13 13.15
N ARG A 126 -29.00 -25.85 13.69
CA ARG A 126 -27.58 -25.69 13.34
C ARG A 126 -27.38 -26.10 11.88
N LEU A 127 -26.97 -25.14 11.04
CA LEU A 127 -26.38 -25.46 9.74
C LEU A 127 -25.02 -26.14 9.93
N PRO A 128 -24.60 -27.05 9.04
CA PRO A 128 -23.34 -27.78 9.18
C PRO A 128 -22.15 -26.81 9.19
N LEU A 129 -21.30 -26.92 10.20
CA LEU A 129 -19.94 -26.41 10.14
C LEU A 129 -19.22 -27.14 9.00
N ALA A 130 -18.95 -26.41 7.91
CA ALA A 130 -17.98 -26.85 6.91
C ALA A 130 -16.57 -26.90 7.56
N PRO A 131 -15.71 -27.85 7.14
CA PRO A 131 -14.39 -28.04 7.72
C PRO A 131 -13.46 -26.84 7.43
N PRO A 132 -12.38 -26.66 8.22
CA PRO A 132 -11.42 -25.60 7.99
C PRO A 132 -10.66 -25.88 6.69
N GLY A 133 -10.93 -25.08 5.65
CA GLY A 133 -10.13 -25.07 4.43
C GLY A 133 -8.82 -24.33 4.68
N GLU A 134 -7.72 -25.07 4.69
CA GLU A 134 -6.37 -24.52 4.50
C GLU A 134 -6.21 -24.05 3.03
N GLY A 135 -5.63 -22.86 2.83
CA GLY A 135 -5.02 -22.43 1.57
C GLY A 135 -5.83 -21.42 0.74
N GLY A 136 -5.31 -20.18 0.64
CA GLY A 136 -5.72 -19.24 -0.42
C GLY A 136 -5.50 -17.77 -0.08
N SER A 137 -4.61 -17.11 -0.82
CA SER A 137 -4.61 -15.66 -1.02
C SER A 137 -5.95 -15.26 -1.63
N GLY A 138 -6.90 -14.79 -0.81
CA GLY A 138 -8.25 -14.48 -1.25
C GLY A 138 -8.34 -13.09 -1.87
N ALA A 139 -8.47 -13.03 -3.20
CA ALA A 139 -9.21 -11.98 -3.89
C ALA A 139 -10.59 -11.79 -3.22
N PRO A 140 -11.19 -10.59 -3.24
CA PRO A 140 -12.38 -10.31 -2.45
C PRO A 140 -13.58 -11.15 -2.87
N ASP A 141 -14.59 -11.15 -1.99
CA ASP A 141 -16.04 -11.18 -2.29
C ASP A 141 -16.46 -10.07 -3.31
N GLY A 142 -15.59 -9.72 -4.26
CA GLY A 142 -15.72 -8.63 -5.23
C GLY A 142 -16.30 -9.07 -6.57
N GLY A 143 -16.95 -10.24 -6.62
CA GLY A 143 -17.63 -10.72 -7.83
C GLY A 143 -18.74 -9.78 -8.32
N ASP A 144 -19.26 -8.92 -7.45
CA ASP A 144 -20.36 -7.99 -7.79
C ASP A 144 -19.90 -6.55 -8.07
N LEU A 145 -18.62 -6.21 -7.84
CA LEU A 145 -18.14 -4.84 -8.01
C LEU A 145 -17.58 -4.64 -9.42
N HIS A 146 -18.02 -3.58 -10.10
CA HIS A 146 -17.54 -3.22 -11.43
C HIS A 146 -16.95 -1.80 -11.46
N PRO A 147 -15.98 -1.53 -12.35
CA PRO A 147 -15.44 -0.19 -12.51
C PRO A 147 -16.51 0.79 -12.96
N VAL A 148 -16.68 1.88 -12.21
CA VAL A 148 -17.52 3.02 -12.57
C VAL A 148 -16.64 4.18 -12.94
N GLN A 149 -16.83 4.70 -14.15
CA GLN A 149 -16.06 5.84 -14.63
C GLN A 149 -16.29 7.06 -13.74
N THR A 150 -15.20 7.64 -13.24
CA THR A 150 -15.22 8.84 -12.42
C THR A 150 -14.65 10.04 -13.17
N SER A 151 -14.85 11.23 -12.62
CA SER A 151 -14.31 12.44 -13.21
C SER A 151 -12.78 12.43 -13.19
N SER A 152 -12.16 12.70 -14.34
CA SER A 152 -10.71 12.95 -14.46
C SER A 152 -10.36 14.45 -14.41
N ALA A 153 -11.33 15.31 -14.09
CA ALA A 153 -11.15 16.76 -14.10
C ALA A 153 -10.00 17.19 -13.18
N GLY A 154 -9.05 17.93 -13.75
CA GLY A 154 -7.87 18.41 -13.04
C GLY A 154 -6.94 17.30 -12.55
N LEU A 155 -6.98 16.09 -13.13
CA LEU A 155 -6.20 14.89 -12.73
C LEU A 155 -6.62 14.25 -11.39
N HIS A 156 -7.72 14.70 -10.79
CA HIS A 156 -8.18 14.22 -9.48
C HIS A 156 -8.89 12.85 -9.54
N CYS A 157 -8.68 12.03 -10.57
CA CYS A 157 -9.39 10.76 -10.76
C CYS A 157 -9.28 9.83 -9.54
N GLY A 158 -8.12 9.75 -8.88
CA GLY A 158 -7.95 8.99 -7.64
C GLY A 158 -8.82 9.47 -6.46
N MET A 159 -9.06 10.78 -6.33
CA MET A 159 -9.95 11.32 -5.31
C MET A 159 -11.42 10.98 -5.62
N TRP A 160 -11.83 11.09 -6.87
CA TRP A 160 -13.19 10.78 -7.29
C TRP A 160 -13.47 9.27 -7.27
N ALA A 161 -12.49 8.45 -7.62
CA ALA A 161 -12.52 6.99 -7.46
C ALA A 161 -12.76 6.61 -6.00
N LEU A 162 -11.98 7.20 -5.08
CA LEU A 162 -12.15 6.95 -3.64
C LEU A 162 -13.54 7.37 -3.14
N LEU A 163 -14.04 8.54 -3.57
CA LEU A 163 -15.36 9.03 -3.19
C LEU A 163 -16.46 8.04 -3.63
N GLY A 164 -16.49 7.68 -4.92
CA GLY A 164 -17.50 6.77 -5.46
C GLY A 164 -17.44 5.38 -4.83
N SER A 165 -16.23 4.86 -4.59
CA SER A 165 -16.06 3.57 -3.91
C SER A 165 -16.53 3.60 -2.46
N LEU A 166 -16.27 4.68 -1.72
CA LEU A 166 -16.80 4.85 -0.36
C LEU A 166 -18.32 4.97 -0.36
N GLU A 167 -18.92 5.72 -1.29
CA GLU A 167 -20.38 5.82 -1.40
C GLU A 167 -21.03 4.46 -1.65
N ALA A 168 -20.43 3.61 -2.49
CA ALA A 168 -20.98 2.31 -2.86
C ALA A 168 -20.72 1.20 -1.83
N GLN A 169 -19.52 1.16 -1.24
CA GLN A 169 -19.04 0.02 -0.46
C GLN A 169 -19.19 0.23 1.05
N LEU A 170 -19.20 1.48 1.54
CA LEU A 170 -19.20 1.78 2.97
C LEU A 170 -20.41 1.19 3.73
N PRO A 171 -21.65 1.20 3.21
CA PRO A 171 -22.78 0.55 3.89
C PRO A 171 -22.63 -0.97 4.01
N ARG A 172 -21.91 -1.60 3.07
CA ARG A 172 -21.61 -3.04 3.11
C ARG A 172 -20.50 -3.34 4.13
N VAL A 173 -19.56 -2.42 4.23
CA VAL A 173 -18.34 -2.51 5.06
C VAL A 173 -18.60 -2.16 6.53
N ALA A 174 -19.40 -1.14 6.81
CA ALA A 174 -19.70 -0.67 8.15
C ALA A 174 -21.15 -0.99 8.50
N ALA A 175 -21.36 -2.00 9.35
CA ALA A 175 -22.68 -2.45 9.82
C ALA A 175 -23.54 -1.34 10.49
N SER A 176 -22.96 -0.18 10.77
CA SER A 176 -23.66 1.06 11.13
C SER A 176 -23.21 2.16 10.20
N ALA A 177 -24.11 2.62 9.34
CA ALA A 177 -23.89 3.56 8.26
C ALA A 177 -23.29 4.89 8.77
N SER A 178 -21.97 5.01 8.72
CA SER A 178 -21.34 6.34 8.71
C SER A 178 -21.61 6.95 7.33
N ALA A 179 -22.05 8.21 7.27
CA ALA A 179 -22.20 8.89 5.98
C ALA A 179 -20.86 8.91 5.24
N PRO A 180 -20.84 8.63 3.92
CA PRO A 180 -19.63 8.73 3.11
C PRO A 180 -19.06 10.15 3.19
N PRO A 181 -17.75 10.32 2.92
CA PRO A 181 -17.16 11.65 2.95
C PRO A 181 -17.77 12.53 1.87
N THR A 182 -17.82 13.83 2.13
CA THR A 182 -18.06 14.83 1.09
C THR A 182 -16.81 15.03 0.24
N ALA A 183 -17.00 15.48 -1.01
CA ALA A 183 -15.89 15.88 -1.87
C ALA A 183 -15.01 16.99 -1.24
N GLY A 184 -15.59 17.85 -0.40
CA GLY A 184 -14.87 18.90 0.33
C GLY A 184 -13.94 18.32 1.39
N GLU A 185 -14.42 17.35 2.17
CA GLU A 185 -13.61 16.63 3.17
C GLU A 185 -12.43 15.92 2.50
N LEU A 186 -12.69 15.10 1.47
CA LEU A 186 -11.62 14.40 0.75
C LEU A 186 -10.61 15.38 0.15
N ARG A 187 -11.07 16.46 -0.49
CA ARG A 187 -10.16 17.48 -1.04
C ARG A 187 -9.27 18.10 0.03
N GLY A 188 -9.79 18.33 1.24
CA GLY A 188 -9.01 18.81 2.38
C GLY A 188 -7.95 17.80 2.83
N LEU A 189 -8.29 16.51 2.84
CA LEU A 189 -7.39 15.42 3.18
C LEU A 189 -6.29 15.23 2.12
N PHE A 190 -6.64 15.17 0.84
CA PHE A 190 -5.67 15.08 -0.26
C PHE A 190 -4.71 16.27 -0.25
N LYS A 191 -5.18 17.50 -0.02
CA LYS A 191 -4.29 18.67 0.12
C LYS A 191 -3.27 18.55 1.26
N ARG A 192 -3.61 17.81 2.32
CA ARG A 192 -2.78 17.66 3.51
C ARG A 192 -1.83 16.46 3.42
N LEU A 193 -2.29 15.36 2.83
CA LEU A 193 -1.64 14.06 2.90
C LEU A 193 -0.98 13.62 1.60
N ALA A 194 -1.50 14.07 0.45
CA ALA A 194 -0.99 13.63 -0.83
C ALA A 194 0.39 14.22 -1.12
N SER A 195 1.22 13.40 -1.75
CA SER A 195 2.55 13.76 -2.21
C SER A 195 2.52 14.71 -3.41
N THR A 196 1.41 14.74 -4.17
CA THR A 196 1.17 15.64 -5.30
C THR A 196 -0.06 16.52 -5.07
N ARG A 197 -0.25 17.53 -5.92
CA ARG A 197 -1.40 18.46 -5.79
C ARG A 197 -2.65 18.01 -6.54
N ASN A 198 -2.48 17.15 -7.53
CA ASN A 198 -3.52 16.88 -8.51
C ASN A 198 -3.40 15.52 -9.20
N ASN A 199 -2.30 14.78 -9.07
CA ASN A 199 -2.13 13.45 -9.65
C ASN A 199 -1.90 12.43 -8.53
N PHE A 200 -2.98 11.90 -7.97
CA PHE A 200 -2.91 11.11 -6.75
C PHE A 200 -2.61 9.65 -7.05
N TYR A 201 -1.52 9.15 -6.47
CA TYR A 201 -1.13 7.75 -6.58
C TYR A 201 -1.88 6.91 -5.54
N ALA A 202 -1.88 5.59 -5.72
CA ALA A 202 -2.52 4.66 -4.77
C ALA A 202 -2.02 4.85 -3.31
N ASP A 203 -0.76 5.26 -3.10
CA ASP A 203 -0.25 5.63 -1.77
C ASP A 203 -0.94 6.85 -1.16
N ASP A 204 -1.18 7.88 -1.98
CA ASP A 204 -1.89 9.08 -1.53
C ASP A 204 -3.35 8.73 -1.18
N ILE A 205 -3.98 7.87 -2.00
CA ILE A 205 -5.36 7.42 -1.81
C ILE A 205 -5.49 6.58 -0.53
N ASP A 206 -4.56 5.64 -0.30
CA ASP A 206 -4.54 4.78 0.90
C ASP A 206 -4.34 5.61 2.17
N ALA A 207 -3.41 6.58 2.15
CA ALA A 207 -3.19 7.48 3.29
C ALA A 207 -4.46 8.30 3.62
N VAL A 208 -5.15 8.81 2.60
CA VAL A 208 -6.41 9.55 2.78
C VAL A 208 -7.53 8.66 3.31
N LEU A 209 -7.69 7.45 2.77
CA LEU A 209 -8.68 6.49 3.22
C LEU A 209 -8.51 6.15 4.71
N ARG A 210 -7.27 5.87 5.14
CA ARG A 210 -6.97 5.53 6.53
C ARG A 210 -7.20 6.69 7.48
N GLU A 211 -6.76 7.89 7.13
CA GLU A 211 -7.00 9.09 7.95
C GLU A 211 -8.51 9.35 8.09
N TRP A 212 -9.25 9.25 6.99
CA TRP A 212 -10.71 9.42 7.02
C TRP A 212 -11.39 8.33 7.85
N GLY A 213 -11.06 7.05 7.61
CA GLY A 213 -11.60 5.92 8.37
C GLY A 213 -11.34 6.07 9.87
N ALA A 214 -10.10 6.37 10.25
CA ALA A 214 -9.72 6.61 11.64
C ALA A 214 -10.52 7.76 12.28
N SER A 215 -10.81 8.83 11.53
CA SER A 215 -11.64 9.96 12.01
C SER A 215 -13.10 9.56 12.29
N ARG A 216 -13.56 8.43 11.73
CA ARG A 216 -14.89 7.85 11.93
C ARG A 216 -14.89 6.60 12.80
N GLY A 217 -13.75 6.23 13.38
CA GLY A 217 -13.60 5.00 14.18
C GLY A 217 -13.64 3.72 13.35
N LEU A 218 -13.34 3.80 12.05
CA LEU A 218 -13.30 2.67 11.13
C LEU A 218 -11.86 2.27 10.81
N SER A 219 -11.59 0.98 10.78
CA SER A 219 -10.33 0.40 10.31
C SER A 219 -10.50 -0.04 8.85
N LEU A 220 -9.99 0.77 7.91
CA LEU A 220 -10.15 0.56 6.47
C LEU A 220 -8.80 0.35 5.78
N SER A 221 -8.75 -0.59 4.83
CA SER A 221 -7.63 -0.80 3.91
C SER A 221 -8.02 -0.49 2.48
N LEU A 222 -7.04 -0.05 1.67
CA LEU A 222 -7.23 0.11 0.23
C LEU A 222 -6.90 -1.19 -0.50
N GLY A 223 -7.85 -1.66 -1.29
CA GLY A 223 -7.66 -2.67 -2.34
C GLY A 223 -7.63 -2.00 -3.71
N VAL A 224 -6.68 -2.37 -4.56
CA VAL A 224 -6.57 -1.84 -5.93
C VAL A 224 -6.62 -3.00 -6.91
N VAL A 225 -7.59 -2.95 -7.82
CA VAL A 225 -7.66 -3.83 -9.00
C VAL A 225 -6.90 -3.16 -10.13
N VAL A 226 -5.79 -3.73 -10.57
CA VAL A 226 -4.91 -3.15 -11.59
C VAL A 226 -5.00 -3.95 -12.88
N GLU A 227 -5.32 -3.29 -13.99
CA GLU A 227 -5.23 -3.86 -15.34
C GLU A 227 -3.78 -3.86 -15.86
N GLY A 228 -3.41 -4.89 -16.63
CA GLY A 228 -2.12 -4.91 -17.33
C GLY A 228 -0.90 -4.94 -16.39
N ALA A 229 -0.97 -5.70 -15.30
CA ALA A 229 0.17 -5.88 -14.41
C ALA A 229 1.33 -6.61 -15.13
N PRO A 230 2.60 -6.23 -14.86
CA PRO A 230 3.75 -6.83 -15.52
C PRO A 230 3.81 -8.34 -15.24
N GLY A 231 3.75 -9.14 -16.31
CA GLY A 231 3.79 -10.62 -16.25
C GLY A 231 2.45 -11.32 -16.42
N GLY A 232 1.32 -10.61 -16.50
CA GLY A 232 0.00 -11.18 -16.77
C GLY A 232 -0.45 -10.88 -18.21
N GLU A 233 -0.77 -11.93 -18.98
CA GLU A 233 -1.51 -11.80 -20.25
C GLU A 233 -2.89 -11.19 -19.98
N GLY A 234 -3.01 -9.86 -20.00
CA GLY A 234 -4.28 -9.14 -19.87
C GLY A 234 -5.05 -9.33 -18.56
N GLY A 235 -4.44 -9.95 -17.55
CA GLY A 235 -5.09 -10.28 -16.28
C GLY A 235 -5.24 -9.08 -15.34
N LEU A 236 -6.31 -9.10 -14.53
CA LEU A 236 -6.48 -8.22 -13.38
C LEU A 236 -5.56 -8.67 -12.25
N SER A 237 -4.83 -7.75 -11.63
CA SER A 237 -4.09 -8.01 -10.39
C SER A 237 -4.74 -7.30 -9.22
N TYR A 238 -4.70 -7.91 -8.04
CA TYR A 238 -5.31 -7.39 -6.82
C TYR A 238 -4.20 -7.05 -5.82
N GLN A 239 -4.13 -5.78 -5.42
CA GLN A 239 -3.14 -5.30 -4.46
C GLN A 239 -3.85 -4.80 -3.21
N MET A 240 -3.58 -5.44 -2.07
CA MET A 240 -4.01 -4.97 -0.76
C MET A 240 -2.83 -4.33 -0.04
N ARG A 241 -3.05 -3.14 0.53
CA ARG A 241 -1.96 -2.35 1.09
C ARG A 241 -1.70 -2.57 2.58
N ASP A 242 -2.68 -3.06 3.35
CA ASP A 242 -2.50 -3.55 4.73
C ASP A 242 -3.73 -4.34 5.21
N ALA A 243 -3.57 -5.09 6.31
CA ALA A 243 -4.68 -5.73 7.01
C ALA A 243 -5.50 -4.69 7.81
N ALA A 244 -6.82 -4.69 7.61
CA ALA A 244 -7.78 -3.86 8.32
C ALA A 244 -9.10 -4.64 8.50
N ASP A 245 -10.06 -4.07 9.23
CA ASP A 245 -11.35 -4.73 9.48
C ASP A 245 -12.19 -4.82 8.20
N ALA A 246 -11.95 -3.92 7.24
CA ALA A 246 -12.59 -3.96 5.94
C ALA A 246 -11.76 -3.29 4.84
N THR A 247 -12.07 -3.63 3.60
CA THR A 247 -11.35 -3.17 2.41
C THR A 247 -12.26 -2.37 1.49
N ILE A 248 -11.79 -1.21 1.06
CA ILE A 248 -12.42 -0.41 0.00
C ILE A 248 -11.64 -0.64 -1.29
N TRP A 249 -12.34 -1.04 -2.34
CA TRP A 249 -11.76 -1.36 -3.64
C TRP A 249 -11.84 -0.17 -4.59
N ILE A 250 -10.76 0.07 -5.35
CA ILE A 250 -10.73 0.97 -6.51
C ILE A 250 -10.13 0.24 -7.70
N HIS A 251 -10.40 0.72 -8.91
CA HIS A 251 -9.80 0.22 -10.13
C HIS A 251 -8.70 1.17 -10.62
N ASN A 252 -7.63 0.60 -11.19
CA ASN A 252 -6.53 1.30 -11.85
C ASN A 252 -6.32 0.66 -13.23
N ASP A 253 -6.51 1.43 -14.29
CA ASP A 253 -6.30 0.96 -15.66
C ASP A 253 -4.81 0.91 -16.05
N ASN A 254 -3.92 1.27 -15.12
CA ASN A 254 -2.48 1.31 -15.30
C ASN A 254 -2.06 2.08 -16.55
N ALA A 255 -2.70 3.22 -16.82
CA ALA A 255 -2.46 4.05 -18.00
C ALA A 255 -0.98 4.40 -18.25
N GLU A 256 -0.13 4.48 -17.21
CA GLU A 256 1.31 4.66 -17.37
C GLU A 256 1.93 3.50 -18.16
N THR A 257 1.58 2.28 -17.77
CA THR A 257 2.10 1.06 -18.38
C THR A 257 1.44 0.78 -19.74
N ILE A 258 0.11 0.92 -19.82
CA ILE A 258 -0.65 0.55 -21.02
C ILE A 258 -0.56 1.62 -22.11
N ARG A 259 -0.57 2.90 -21.72
CA ARG A 259 -0.71 4.03 -22.66
C ARG A 259 0.50 4.98 -22.65
N GLY A 260 1.53 4.70 -21.86
CA GLY A 260 2.67 5.61 -21.70
C GLY A 260 2.29 6.95 -21.07
N ALA A 261 1.17 6.99 -20.33
CA ALA A 261 0.73 8.22 -19.67
C ALA A 261 1.74 8.63 -18.58
N GLN A 262 1.77 9.92 -18.24
CA GLN A 262 2.57 10.41 -17.12
C GLN A 262 1.96 10.07 -15.74
N TYR A 263 0.79 9.44 -15.74
CA TYR A 263 0.00 9.14 -14.55
C TYR A 263 -0.91 7.92 -14.76
N SER A 264 -1.20 7.23 -13.67
CA SER A 264 -2.20 6.16 -13.61
C SER A 264 -3.60 6.73 -13.54
N HIS A 265 -4.57 6.09 -14.20
CA HIS A 265 -5.97 6.52 -14.14
C HIS A 265 -6.79 5.56 -13.27
N TYR A 266 -7.64 6.14 -12.43
CA TYR A 266 -8.41 5.42 -11.41
C TYR A 266 -9.91 5.56 -11.63
N SER A 267 -10.63 4.47 -11.38
CA SER A 267 -12.10 4.40 -11.40
C SER A 267 -12.63 3.90 -10.06
N ALA A 268 -13.86 4.29 -9.71
CA ALA A 268 -14.54 3.76 -8.53
C ALA A 268 -14.94 2.29 -8.77
N MET A 269 -15.22 1.55 -7.71
CA MET A 269 -15.82 0.21 -7.76
C MET A 269 -17.15 0.23 -7.02
N ALA A 270 -18.23 -0.21 -7.66
CA ALA A 270 -19.59 -0.17 -7.11
C ALA A 270 -20.42 -1.43 -7.41
#